data_AF-A0A930ZHV4-F1
#
_entry.id   AF-A0A930ZHV4-F1
#
_cell.length_a   1.000
_cell.length_b   1.000
_cell.length_c   1.000
_cell.angle_alpha   90.00
_cell.angle_beta   90.00
_cell.angle_gamma   90.00
#
_symmetry.space_group_name_H-M   'P 1'
#
loop_
_entity.id
_entity.type
_entity.pdbx_description
1 polymer ?
#
loop_
_entity_poly.entity_id
_entity_poly.type
_entity_poly.pdbx_seq_one_letter_code
_entity_poly.pdbx_strand_id
1 'polypeptide(L)'
;MSAALEQLETWMQSRENERLEFKEAKNNFHFEKLVKYCCALANERGGKIILGVGNKMPRQVVGTSAFENRLNELQQVLPQLSEDAVQRLVRDLKDEGEIYKKGHTRGARWYPSP
;
A
#
# COMPACT_ATOMS: atom_id res chain seq x y z
N MET A 1 -19.18 -17.87 -7.15
CA MET A 1 -17.85 -17.27 -6.92
C MET A 1 -18.03 -16.09 -5.95
N SER A 2 -17.02 -15.72 -5.14
CA SER A 2 -17.10 -14.54 -4.28
C SER A 2 -16.70 -13.27 -5.05
N ALA A 3 -17.41 -12.15 -4.83
CA ALA A 3 -17.16 -10.88 -5.52
C ALA A 3 -15.72 -10.36 -5.40
N ALA A 4 -15.02 -10.73 -4.32
CA ALA A 4 -13.62 -10.35 -4.11
C ALA A 4 -12.65 -11.03 -5.10
N LEU A 5 -12.92 -12.28 -5.49
CA LEU A 5 -12.04 -13.03 -6.39
C LEU A 5 -12.13 -12.47 -7.82
N GLU A 6 -13.35 -12.20 -8.28
CA GLU A 6 -13.59 -11.58 -9.60
C GLU A 6 -12.96 -10.19 -9.70
N GLN A 7 -13.01 -9.41 -8.60
CA GLN A 7 -12.37 -8.11 -8.53
C GLN A 7 -10.84 -8.21 -8.59
N LEU A 8 -10.25 -9.21 -7.92
CA LEU A 8 -8.81 -9.47 -7.98
C LEU A 8 -8.38 -9.88 -9.39
N GLU A 9 -9.12 -10.77 -10.04
CA GLU A 9 -8.85 -11.19 -11.43
C GLU A 9 -8.87 -10.00 -12.40
N THR A 10 -9.88 -9.11 -12.24
CA THR A 10 -9.99 -7.88 -13.03
C THR A 10 -8.76 -6.97 -12.85
N TRP A 11 -8.27 -6.82 -11.61
CA TRP A 11 -7.05 -6.06 -11.35
C TRP A 11 -5.83 -6.75 -11.93
N MET A 12 -5.70 -8.07 -11.82
CA MET A 12 -4.56 -8.83 -12.35
C MET A 12 -4.41 -8.71 -13.87
N GLN A 13 -5.52 -8.49 -14.59
CA GLN A 13 -5.51 -8.21 -16.03
C GLN A 13 -5.18 -6.75 -16.36
N SER A 14 -5.30 -5.84 -15.39
CA SER A 14 -5.00 -4.43 -15.56
C SER A 14 -3.50 -4.15 -15.50
N ARG A 15 -3.05 -3.14 -16.26
CA ARG A 15 -1.68 -2.64 -16.19
C ARG A 15 -1.47 -1.85 -14.89
N GLU A 16 -0.24 -1.92 -14.36
CA GLU A 16 0.16 -1.05 -13.25
C GLU A 16 0.07 0.42 -13.68
N ASN A 17 -0.39 1.26 -12.76
CA ASN A 17 -0.47 2.69 -12.94
C ASN A 17 -0.30 3.39 -11.58
N GLU A 18 -0.36 4.71 -11.56
CA GLU A 18 -0.17 5.54 -10.36
C GLU A 18 -1.12 5.19 -9.19
N ARG A 19 -2.21 4.48 -9.45
CA ARG A 19 -3.23 4.09 -8.46
C ARG A 19 -3.40 2.59 -8.29
N LEU A 20 -2.66 1.76 -9.03
CA LEU A 20 -2.71 0.29 -8.93
C LEU A 20 -1.31 -0.29 -9.13
N GLU A 21 -0.76 -0.86 -8.06
CA GLU A 21 0.58 -1.44 -8.04
C GLU A 21 0.57 -2.86 -7.48
N PHE A 22 1.34 -3.78 -8.07
CA PHE A 22 1.51 -5.14 -7.56
C PHE A 22 2.90 -5.32 -6.96
N LYS A 23 2.96 -6.10 -5.88
CA LYS A 23 4.21 -6.55 -5.28
C LYS A 23 4.12 -8.00 -4.84
N GLU A 24 5.13 -8.77 -5.24
CA GLU A 24 5.23 -10.19 -4.89
C GLU A 24 5.28 -10.38 -3.37
N ALA A 25 6.08 -9.58 -2.65
CA ALA A 25 6.14 -9.52 -1.18
C ALA A 25 6.14 -10.90 -0.48
N LYS A 26 6.75 -11.93 -1.09
CA LYS A 26 6.57 -13.33 -0.66
C LYS A 26 7.02 -13.60 0.77
N ASN A 27 8.25 -13.20 1.12
CA ASN A 27 8.88 -13.55 2.41
C ASN A 27 9.23 -12.34 3.29
N ASN A 28 9.52 -11.19 2.68
CA ASN A 28 9.86 -9.97 3.41
C ASN A 28 9.38 -8.75 2.63
N PHE A 29 8.92 -7.74 3.35
CA PHE A 29 8.56 -6.45 2.81
C PHE A 29 9.15 -5.38 3.72
N HIS A 30 10.21 -4.72 3.24
CA HIS A 30 10.92 -3.73 4.03
C HIS A 30 9.97 -2.62 4.47
N PHE A 31 9.99 -2.31 5.78
CA PHE A 31 9.16 -1.27 6.38
C PHE A 31 9.34 0.08 5.68
N GLU A 32 10.58 0.47 5.36
CA GLU A 32 10.86 1.69 4.60
C GLU A 32 10.13 1.78 3.25
N LYS A 33 9.91 0.63 2.58
CA LYS A 33 9.11 0.60 1.34
C LYS A 33 7.65 0.86 1.65
N LEU A 34 7.12 0.30 2.73
CA LEU A 34 5.75 0.57 3.19
C LEU A 34 5.57 2.07 3.47
N VAL A 35 6.48 2.68 4.21
CA VAL A 35 6.46 4.12 4.53
C VAL A 35 6.43 4.97 3.24
N LYS A 36 7.29 4.64 2.26
CA LYS A 36 7.30 5.30 0.95
C LYS A 36 5.95 5.18 0.23
N TYR A 37 5.32 4.01 0.29
CA TYR A 37 4.00 3.79 -0.28
C TYR A 37 2.91 4.58 0.42
N CYS A 38 2.93 4.67 1.76
CA CYS A 38 2.00 5.50 2.52
C CYS A 38 2.11 6.97 2.12
N CYS A 39 3.32 7.50 1.97
CA CYS A 39 3.54 8.87 1.47
C CYS A 39 2.95 9.05 0.06
N ALA A 40 3.18 8.11 -0.85
CA ALA A 40 2.66 8.17 -2.21
C ALA A 40 1.12 8.18 -2.23
N LEU A 41 0.49 7.25 -1.52
CA LEU A 41 -0.97 7.16 -1.41
C LEU A 41 -1.59 8.42 -0.81
N ALA A 42 -0.97 8.99 0.22
CA ALA A 42 -1.43 10.22 0.86
C ALA A 42 -1.34 11.44 -0.08
N ASN A 43 -0.33 11.47 -0.95
CA ASN A 43 -0.11 12.56 -1.89
C ASN A 43 -1.05 12.47 -3.12
N GLU A 44 -1.40 11.27 -3.56
CA GLU A 44 -2.17 11.02 -4.79
C GLU A 44 -3.69 10.81 -4.57
N ARG A 45 -4.18 11.08 -3.34
CA ARG A 45 -5.58 10.85 -2.90
C ARG A 45 -6.00 9.37 -2.95
N GLY A 46 -5.09 8.48 -2.58
CA GLY A 46 -5.32 7.04 -2.48
C GLY A 46 -4.71 6.24 -3.62
N GLY A 47 -5.10 4.96 -3.71
CA GLY A 47 -4.52 3.97 -4.62
C GLY A 47 -4.56 2.58 -4.01
N LYS A 48 -4.21 1.56 -4.79
CA LYS A 48 -4.26 0.15 -4.38
C LYS A 48 -2.89 -0.48 -4.58
N ILE A 49 -2.40 -1.13 -3.53
CA ILE A 49 -1.20 -1.93 -3.58
C ILE A 49 -1.61 -3.35 -3.25
N ILE A 50 -1.38 -4.27 -4.19
CA ILE A 50 -1.74 -5.67 -4.05
C ILE A 50 -0.46 -6.45 -3.77
N LEU A 51 -0.36 -6.97 -2.55
CA LEU A 51 0.77 -7.77 -2.08
C LEU A 51 0.51 -9.26 -2.33
N GLY A 52 1.57 -10.05 -2.48
CA GLY A 52 1.44 -11.48 -2.75
C GLY A 52 1.15 -11.81 -4.23
N VAL A 53 1.40 -10.88 -5.15
CA VAL A 53 1.15 -11.05 -6.59
C VAL A 53 2.37 -10.63 -7.40
N GLY A 54 2.75 -11.44 -8.37
CA GLY A 54 3.91 -11.20 -9.23
C GLY A 54 3.82 -9.91 -10.04
N ASN A 55 4.96 -9.23 -10.18
CA ASN A 55 5.06 -7.93 -10.87
C ASN A 55 4.97 -8.07 -12.41
N LYS A 56 5.29 -9.24 -12.97
CA LYS A 56 5.29 -9.48 -14.42
C LYS A 56 3.96 -10.07 -14.88
N MET A 57 3.55 -9.68 -16.08
CA MET A 57 2.44 -10.34 -16.78
C MET A 57 2.94 -11.64 -17.45
N PRO A 58 2.14 -12.72 -17.48
CA PRO A 58 0.89 -12.89 -16.74
C PRO A 58 1.15 -13.00 -15.22
N ARG A 59 0.38 -12.25 -14.43
CA ARG A 59 0.58 -12.19 -12.97
C ARG A 59 0.23 -13.52 -12.33
N GLN A 60 1.02 -13.92 -11.34
CA GLN A 60 0.76 -15.12 -10.54
C GLN A 60 0.56 -14.72 -9.09
N VAL A 61 -0.48 -15.28 -8.45
CA VAL A 61 -0.69 -15.14 -7.01
C VAL A 61 0.32 -16.05 -6.31
N VAL A 62 1.24 -15.46 -5.55
CA VAL A 62 2.29 -16.18 -4.83
C VAL A 62 2.03 -16.27 -3.32
N GLY A 63 1.10 -15.44 -2.82
CA GLY A 63 0.88 -15.25 -1.38
C GLY A 63 1.99 -14.42 -0.71
N THR A 64 1.78 -14.03 0.54
CA THR A 64 2.77 -13.29 1.33
C THR A 64 2.78 -13.79 2.77
N SER A 65 3.97 -14.14 3.28
CA SER A 65 4.25 -14.33 4.71
C SER A 65 4.99 -13.15 5.32
N ALA A 66 5.32 -12.13 4.50
CA ALA A 66 6.12 -10.96 4.88
C ALA A 66 5.55 -10.15 6.06
N PHE A 67 4.28 -10.38 6.41
CA PHE A 67 3.59 -9.67 7.47
C PHE A 67 3.10 -10.57 8.60
N GLU A 68 3.33 -11.89 8.60
CA GLU A 68 2.73 -12.84 9.59
C GLU A 68 2.84 -12.39 11.06
N ASN A 69 3.92 -11.69 11.45
CA ASN A 69 4.10 -11.15 12.82
C ASN A 69 3.58 -9.72 13.03
N ARG A 70 3.27 -8.96 11.98
CA ARG A 70 2.75 -7.57 12.04
C ARG A 70 1.32 -7.45 11.50
N LEU A 71 0.72 -8.58 11.14
CA LEU A 71 -0.54 -8.62 10.44
C LEU A 71 -1.71 -8.31 11.36
N ASN A 72 -1.70 -8.66 12.65
CA ASN A 72 -2.82 -8.33 13.54
C ASN A 72 -3.13 -6.81 13.60
N GLU A 73 -2.14 -5.95 13.32
CA GLU A 73 -2.32 -4.49 13.25
C GLU A 73 -2.65 -4.00 11.83
N LEU A 74 -2.19 -4.69 10.77
CA LEU A 74 -2.35 -4.26 9.36
C LEU A 74 -3.43 -5.04 8.58
N GLN A 75 -3.92 -6.18 9.07
CA GLN A 75 -4.98 -7.00 8.43
C GLN A 75 -6.33 -6.30 8.43
N GLN A 76 -6.52 -5.28 9.29
CA GLN A 76 -7.71 -4.43 9.26
C GLN A 76 -7.69 -3.39 8.13
N VAL A 77 -6.59 -3.28 7.38
CA VAL A 77 -6.30 -2.14 6.50
C VAL A 77 -6.15 -2.53 5.02
N LEU A 78 -6.01 -3.83 4.69
CA LEU A 78 -5.55 -4.25 3.37
C LEU A 78 -6.58 -4.68 2.30
N PRO A 79 -7.89 -4.86 2.51
CA PRO A 79 -8.82 -4.92 1.39
C PRO A 79 -9.45 -3.55 1.21
N GLN A 80 -8.83 -2.72 0.37
CA GLN A 80 -9.16 -1.30 0.13
C GLN A 80 -8.84 -0.42 1.33
N LEU A 81 -7.61 0.11 1.40
CA LEU A 81 -7.34 1.28 2.22
C LEU A 81 -8.29 2.39 1.76
N SER A 82 -9.39 2.57 2.50
CA SER A 82 -10.20 3.77 2.38
C SER A 82 -9.31 4.96 2.68
N GLU A 83 -9.65 6.12 2.13
CA GLU A 83 -8.90 7.36 2.38
C GLU A 83 -8.64 7.58 3.89
N ASP A 84 -9.62 7.23 4.73
CA ASP A 84 -9.52 7.31 6.20
C ASP A 84 -8.48 6.38 6.81
N ALA A 85 -8.30 5.18 6.25
CA ALA A 85 -7.27 4.25 6.72
C ALA A 85 -5.87 4.74 6.34
N VAL A 86 -5.73 5.33 5.15
CA VAL A 86 -4.46 5.97 4.72
C VAL A 86 -4.16 7.13 5.64
N GLN A 87 -5.15 7.97 5.96
CA GLN A 87 -4.96 9.12 6.84
C GLN A 87 -4.58 8.73 8.28
N ARG A 88 -5.14 7.65 8.83
CA ARG A 88 -4.73 7.11 10.13
C ARG A 88 -3.28 6.64 10.11
N LEU A 89 -2.91 5.81 9.15
CA LEU A 89 -1.54 5.31 9.01
C LEU A 89 -0.53 6.43 8.81
N VAL A 90 -0.85 7.45 8.01
CA VAL A 90 -0.02 8.64 7.82
C VAL A 90 0.13 9.44 9.12
N ARG A 91 -0.91 9.48 9.96
CA ARG A 91 -0.82 10.13 11.28
C ARG A 91 0.12 9.35 12.20
N ASP A 92 -0.05 8.04 12.29
CA ASP A 92 0.77 7.18 13.15
C ASP A 92 2.25 7.26 12.74
N LEU A 93 2.55 7.14 11.44
CA LEU A 93 3.92 7.28 10.92
C LEU A 93 4.53 8.68 11.16
N LYS A 94 3.69 9.73 11.18
CA LYS A 94 4.17 11.07 11.50
C LYS A 94 4.50 11.19 12.99
N ASP A 95 3.64 10.64 13.84
CA ASP A 95 3.82 10.68 15.29
C ASP A 95 5.04 9.84 15.74
N GLU A 96 5.34 8.75 15.01
CA GLU A 96 6.57 7.96 15.16
C GLU A 96 7.83 8.65 14.59
N GLY A 97 7.68 9.75 13.84
CA GLY A 97 8.81 10.46 13.23
C GLY A 97 9.36 9.84 11.95
N GLU A 98 8.67 8.84 11.40
CA GLU A 98 9.04 8.09 10.19
C GLU A 98 8.71 8.87 8.90
N ILE A 99 7.79 9.84 8.96
CA ILE A 99 7.46 10.74 7.85
C ILE A 99 7.33 12.19 8.30
N TYR A 100 7.53 13.11 7.36
CA TYR A 100 7.29 14.53 7.58
C TYR A 100 6.57 15.18 6.41
N LYS A 101 5.80 16.23 6.70
CA LYS A 101 5.11 17.04 5.70
C LYS A 101 6.00 18.21 5.28
N LYS A 102 6.20 18.39 3.99
CA LYS A 102 6.90 19.55 3.41
C LYS A 102 5.90 20.48 2.71
N GLY A 103 5.89 21.74 3.13
CA GLY A 103 5.02 22.80 2.59
C GLY A 103 3.81 23.12 3.49
N HIS A 104 3.29 24.34 3.33
CA HIS A 104 2.20 24.89 4.17
C HIS A 104 0.88 25.10 3.39
N THR A 105 0.87 24.88 2.08
CA THR A 105 -0.29 25.14 1.21
C THR A 105 -1.00 23.84 0.82
N ARG A 106 -2.03 23.94 -0.04
CA ARG A 106 -2.74 22.77 -0.61
C ARG A 106 -1.85 21.85 -1.47
N GLY A 107 -0.63 22.29 -1.83
CA GLY A 107 0.35 21.48 -2.56
C GLY A 107 1.39 20.79 -1.67
N ALA A 108 1.23 20.83 -0.34
CA ALA A 108 2.14 20.18 0.58
C ALA A 108 2.14 18.66 0.41
N ARG A 109 3.32 18.04 0.55
CA ARG A 109 3.52 16.61 0.33
C ARG A 109 4.18 15.93 1.51
N TRP A 110 3.86 14.66 1.72
CA TRP A 110 4.51 13.77 2.70
C TRP A 110 5.76 13.14 2.11
N TYR A 111 6.81 13.06 2.93
CA TYR A 111 8.11 12.45 2.61
C TYR A 111 8.54 11.52 3.75
N PRO A 112 9.22 10.41 3.45
CA PRO A 112 9.88 9.59 4.47
C PRO A 112 11.00 10.39 5.15
N SER A 113 11.15 10.21 6.46
CA SER A 113 12.28 10.72 7.24
C SER A 113 13.60 10.10 6.72
N PRO A 114 14.72 10.85 6.71
CA PRO A 114 16.01 10.38 6.23
C PRO A 114 16.65 9.31 7.11
#